data_AF-A0A960L9F3-F1
#
_entry.id   AF-A0A960L9F3-F1
#
_cell.length_a   1.000
_cell.length_b   1.000
_cell.length_c   1.000
_cell.angle_alpha   90.00
_cell.angle_beta   90.00
_cell.angle_gamma   90.00
#
_symmetry.space_group_name_H-M   'P 1'
#
loop_
_entity.id
_entity.type
_entity.pdbx_description
1 polymer ?
#
loop_
_entity_poly.entity_id
_entity_poly.type
_entity_poly.pdbx_seq_one_letter_code
_entity_poly.pdbx_strand_id
1 'polypeptide(L)'
;MNDDQSFPPPPPDPPEPPAPPSPSRYDYDAPPPRPTTELLPWERRQELGFAPALIETIKLLVTSPQQAFARAERTGDYASPILFAVIVGWLGIIVGLVWQMLFGSLNFLSMMGNHEGAGTQLALTGGIVVVYAILAPIFIVIGLFIGAGILHLCLMLVKGLDSSQTGFEGTLRAVAYSGVAQLAQVVPFLGGIIAAVWVIVLYILGFVAVHRTTTQKAVIAVLLPVFFCCLCVILMMVLGVGSALVSSGALNN
;
A
#
# COMPACT_ATOMS: atom_id res chain seq x y z
N MET A 1 29.91 -47.11 -79.81
CA MET A 1 28.97 -45.98 -79.67
C MET A 1 28.79 -45.76 -78.18
N ASN A 2 29.34 -44.67 -77.65
CA ASN A 2 29.13 -44.22 -76.27
C ASN A 2 28.07 -43.12 -76.30
N ASP A 3 26.93 -43.33 -75.63
CA ASP A 3 25.94 -42.28 -75.38
C ASP A 3 26.09 -41.82 -73.92
N ASP A 4 26.85 -40.75 -73.72
CA ASP A 4 26.89 -39.97 -72.47
C ASP A 4 25.62 -39.10 -72.39
N GLN A 5 24.62 -39.55 -71.63
CA GLN A 5 23.50 -38.68 -71.23
C GLN A 5 23.93 -37.86 -70.00
N SER A 6 24.35 -36.62 -70.25
CA SER A 6 24.62 -35.64 -69.20
C SER A 6 23.31 -35.03 -68.69
N PHE A 7 22.96 -35.32 -67.43
CA PHE A 7 21.85 -34.66 -66.75
C PHE A 7 22.26 -33.22 -66.34
N PRO A 8 21.39 -32.22 -66.52
CA PRO A 8 21.66 -30.86 -66.06
C PRO A 8 21.68 -30.80 -64.51
N PRO A 9 22.52 -29.93 -63.92
CA PRO A 9 22.60 -29.78 -62.47
C PRO A 9 21.29 -29.22 -61.90
N PRO A 10 20.93 -29.59 -60.66
CA PRO A 10 19.73 -29.09 -60.01
C PRO A 10 19.79 -27.57 -59.78
N PRO A 11 18.64 -26.88 -59.76
CA PRO A 11 18.58 -25.45 -59.50
C PRO A 11 19.09 -25.11 -58.09
N PRO A 12 19.70 -23.93 -57.90
CA PRO A 12 20.17 -23.49 -56.58
C PRO A 12 19.02 -23.33 -55.60
N ASP A 13 19.27 -23.70 -54.34
CA ASP A 13 18.28 -23.58 -53.27
C ASP A 13 17.88 -22.10 -53.03
N PRO A 14 16.62 -21.85 -52.63
CA PRO A 14 16.17 -20.51 -52.26
C PRO A 14 17.04 -19.93 -51.12
N PRO A 15 17.27 -18.60 -51.10
CA PRO A 15 18.00 -17.96 -50.02
C PRO A 15 17.28 -18.20 -48.69
N GLU A 16 18.03 -18.69 -47.71
CA GLU A 16 17.51 -18.98 -46.37
C GLU A 16 16.98 -17.69 -45.72
N PRO A 17 15.79 -17.70 -45.09
CA PRO A 17 15.26 -16.54 -44.40
C PRO A 17 16.26 -16.03 -43.35
N PRO A 18 16.38 -14.70 -43.15
CA PRO A 18 17.27 -14.16 -42.14
C PRO A 18 16.91 -14.76 -40.78
N ALA A 19 17.91 -15.35 -40.12
CA ALA A 19 17.73 -15.94 -38.80
C ALA A 19 17.12 -14.90 -37.84
N PRO A 20 16.11 -15.28 -37.03
CA PRO A 20 15.56 -14.37 -36.05
C PRO A 20 16.68 -13.85 -35.15
N PRO A 21 16.62 -12.56 -34.72
CA PRO A 21 17.64 -11.99 -33.86
C PRO A 21 17.81 -12.87 -32.62
N SER A 22 19.04 -13.29 -32.34
CA SER A 22 19.35 -14.08 -31.14
C SER A 22 18.81 -13.32 -29.93
N PRO A 23 17.95 -13.93 -29.08
CA PRO A 23 17.50 -13.30 -27.87
C PRO A 23 18.72 -12.86 -27.06
N SER A 24 18.67 -11.66 -26.50
CA SER A 24 19.74 -11.18 -25.65
C SER A 24 19.88 -12.12 -24.46
N ARG A 25 21.10 -12.31 -23.93
CA ARG A 25 21.33 -13.15 -22.73
C ARG A 25 20.47 -12.70 -21.52
N TYR A 26 19.90 -11.50 -21.57
CA TYR A 26 19.00 -10.96 -20.55
C TYR A 26 17.54 -11.44 -20.65
N ASP A 27 17.10 -12.01 -21.78
CA ASP A 27 15.71 -12.44 -21.97
C ASP A 27 15.39 -13.82 -21.37
N TYR A 28 16.40 -14.63 -21.03
CA TYR A 28 16.20 -16.00 -20.54
C TYR A 28 15.98 -16.12 -19.03
N ASP A 29 16.31 -15.08 -18.24
CA ASP A 29 16.20 -15.11 -16.78
C ASP A 29 14.90 -14.48 -16.25
N ALA A 30 14.07 -13.90 -17.13
CA ALA A 30 12.74 -13.45 -16.75
C ALA A 30 11.83 -14.68 -16.59
N PRO A 31 11.24 -14.92 -15.40
CA PRO A 31 10.20 -15.94 -15.26
C PRO A 31 9.11 -15.69 -16.32
N PRO A 32 8.54 -16.74 -16.93
CA PRO A 32 7.46 -16.55 -17.88
C PRO A 32 6.35 -15.70 -17.24
N PRO A 33 5.75 -14.74 -17.98
CA PRO A 33 4.68 -13.92 -17.44
C PRO A 33 3.59 -14.84 -16.88
N ARG A 34 3.26 -14.64 -15.59
CA ARG A 34 2.23 -15.45 -14.93
C ARG A 34 0.92 -15.32 -15.73
N PRO A 35 0.14 -16.41 -15.87
CA PRO A 35 -1.17 -16.33 -16.49
C PRO A 35 -1.99 -15.20 -15.83
N THR A 36 -2.56 -14.30 -16.61
CA THR A 36 -3.30 -13.13 -16.10
C THR A 36 -4.43 -13.52 -15.15
N THR A 37 -5.01 -14.72 -15.30
CA THR A 37 -6.02 -15.29 -14.39
C THR A 37 -5.57 -15.40 -12.93
N GLU A 38 -4.26 -15.46 -12.66
CA GLU A 38 -3.70 -15.56 -11.32
C GLU A 38 -3.44 -14.22 -10.63
N LEU A 39 -3.63 -13.09 -11.31
CA LEU A 39 -3.38 -11.76 -10.75
C LEU A 39 -4.50 -11.29 -9.82
N LEU A 40 -4.23 -10.25 -9.04
CA LEU A 40 -5.28 -9.59 -8.27
C LEU A 40 -6.34 -9.02 -9.24
N PRO A 41 -7.64 -9.10 -8.91
CA PRO A 41 -8.69 -8.55 -9.77
C PRO A 41 -8.44 -7.07 -10.13
N TRP A 42 -7.89 -6.29 -9.20
CA TRP A 42 -7.52 -4.89 -9.39
C TRP A 42 -6.46 -4.66 -10.47
N GLU A 43 -5.50 -5.58 -10.58
CA GLU A 43 -4.45 -5.54 -11.60
C GLU A 43 -5.04 -5.87 -12.99
N ARG A 44 -6.16 -6.58 -13.02
CA ARG A 44 -6.94 -6.92 -14.22
C ARG A 44 -8.13 -5.99 -14.47
N ARG A 45 -8.14 -4.80 -13.87
CA ARG A 45 -9.27 -3.84 -13.98
C ARG A 45 -9.63 -3.44 -15.42
N GLN A 46 -8.69 -3.55 -16.36
CA GLN A 46 -8.98 -3.31 -17.79
C GLN A 46 -9.87 -4.40 -18.39
N GLU A 47 -9.79 -5.63 -17.89
CA GLU A 47 -10.61 -6.77 -18.32
C GLU A 47 -11.92 -6.85 -17.53
N LEU A 48 -11.86 -6.69 -16.20
CA LEU A 48 -12.99 -6.90 -15.29
C LEU A 48 -13.86 -5.65 -15.10
N GLY A 49 -13.37 -4.49 -15.54
CA GLY A 49 -13.95 -3.19 -15.21
C GLY A 49 -13.54 -2.70 -13.82
N PHE A 50 -13.65 -1.39 -13.61
CA PHE A 50 -13.11 -0.71 -12.43
C PHE A 50 -13.75 -1.15 -11.11
N ALA A 51 -15.08 -1.08 -11.02
CA ALA A 51 -15.79 -1.37 -9.77
C ALA A 51 -15.76 -2.87 -9.37
N PRO A 52 -16.00 -3.82 -10.28
CA PRO A 52 -15.88 -5.25 -9.96
C PRO A 52 -14.47 -5.60 -9.47
N ALA A 53 -13.43 -5.14 -10.16
CA ALA A 53 -12.03 -5.36 -9.81
C ALA A 53 -11.70 -4.83 -8.40
N LEU A 54 -12.18 -3.63 -8.06
CA LEU A 54 -11.98 -3.03 -6.73
C LEU A 54 -12.66 -3.88 -5.65
N ILE A 55 -13.95 -4.18 -5.82
CA ILE A 55 -14.76 -4.91 -4.84
C ILE A 55 -14.21 -6.33 -4.62
N GLU A 56 -13.86 -7.04 -5.68
CA GLU A 56 -13.30 -8.39 -5.59
C GLU A 56 -11.93 -8.40 -4.91
N THR A 57 -11.09 -7.39 -5.17
CA THR A 57 -9.79 -7.25 -4.51
C THR A 57 -9.96 -6.95 -3.03
N ILE A 58 -10.87 -6.05 -2.67
CA ILE A 58 -11.21 -5.75 -1.26
C ILE A 58 -11.69 -7.04 -0.57
N LYS A 59 -12.65 -7.75 -1.16
CA LYS A 59 -13.17 -9.02 -0.61
C LYS A 59 -12.03 -10.00 -0.38
N LEU A 60 -11.18 -10.21 -1.39
CA LEU A 60 -10.09 -11.17 -1.31
C LEU A 60 -9.05 -10.80 -0.24
N LEU A 61 -8.67 -9.52 -0.13
CA LEU A 61 -7.74 -9.06 0.90
C LEU A 61 -8.32 -9.17 2.32
N VAL A 62 -9.62 -8.97 2.48
CA VAL A 62 -10.29 -9.06 3.79
C VAL A 62 -10.52 -10.52 4.19
N THR A 63 -10.95 -11.39 3.28
CA THR A 63 -11.35 -12.76 3.61
C THR A 63 -10.24 -13.78 3.44
N SER A 64 -9.27 -13.55 2.55
CA SER A 64 -8.20 -14.49 2.23
C SER A 64 -6.89 -13.77 1.86
N PRO A 65 -6.32 -12.97 2.79
CA PRO A 65 -5.16 -12.13 2.50
C PRO A 65 -3.92 -12.91 2.04
N GLN A 66 -3.68 -14.13 2.55
CA GLN A 66 -2.54 -14.92 2.07
C GLN A 66 -2.67 -15.25 0.58
N GLN A 67 -3.88 -15.60 0.14
CA GLN A 67 -4.15 -15.86 -1.28
C GLN A 67 -4.04 -14.57 -2.10
N ALA A 68 -4.55 -13.45 -1.57
CA ALA A 68 -4.46 -12.14 -2.21
C ALA A 68 -3.00 -11.76 -2.50
N PHE A 69 -2.13 -11.81 -1.49
CA PHE A 69 -0.72 -11.43 -1.66
C PHE A 69 0.10 -12.45 -2.45
N ALA A 70 -0.30 -13.72 -2.50
CA ALA A 70 0.32 -14.70 -3.40
C ALA A 70 0.02 -14.38 -4.89
N ARG A 71 -1.18 -13.85 -5.16
CA ARG A 71 -1.67 -13.46 -6.48
C ARG A 71 -1.15 -12.11 -6.96
N ALA A 72 -0.83 -11.21 -6.03
CA ALA A 72 -0.25 -9.91 -6.37
C ALA A 72 0.95 -10.08 -7.31
N GLU A 73 0.97 -9.29 -8.38
CA GLU A 73 2.16 -9.10 -9.19
C GLU A 73 3.34 -8.73 -8.29
N ARG A 74 4.52 -9.23 -8.65
CA ARG A 74 5.73 -9.07 -7.83
C ARG A 74 6.51 -7.81 -8.20
N THR A 75 6.43 -7.43 -9.48
CA THR A 75 7.05 -6.28 -10.12
C THR A 75 6.26 -5.99 -11.41
N GLY A 76 6.26 -4.75 -11.89
CA GLY A 76 5.66 -4.37 -13.17
C GLY A 76 5.17 -2.94 -13.24
N ASP A 77 4.71 -2.37 -12.11
CA ASP A 77 4.24 -0.99 -12.03
C ASP A 77 4.08 -0.47 -10.59
N TYR A 78 4.19 0.84 -10.43
CA TYR A 78 3.84 1.53 -9.17
C TYR A 78 2.41 2.08 -9.20
N ALA A 79 1.85 2.34 -10.39
CA ALA A 79 0.61 3.08 -10.54
C ALA A 79 -0.62 2.30 -10.04
N SER A 80 -0.73 1.02 -10.39
CA SER A 80 -1.83 0.14 -9.98
C SER A 80 -1.97 0.05 -8.46
N PRO A 81 -0.92 -0.32 -7.69
CA PRO A 81 -1.03 -0.36 -6.23
C PRO A 81 -1.28 1.01 -5.60
N ILE A 82 -0.61 2.07 -6.06
CA ILE A 82 -0.82 3.43 -5.53
C ILE A 82 -2.27 3.87 -5.72
N LEU A 83 -2.85 3.64 -6.91
CA LEU A 83 -4.23 3.99 -7.20
C LEU A 83 -5.19 3.25 -6.27
N PHE A 84 -4.97 1.95 -6.01
CA PHE A 84 -5.75 1.19 -5.04
C PHE A 84 -5.69 1.84 -3.65
N ALA A 85 -4.48 2.10 -3.15
CA ALA A 85 -4.25 2.68 -1.84
C ALA A 85 -4.90 4.06 -1.68
N VAL A 86 -4.83 4.91 -2.71
CA VAL A 86 -5.47 6.22 -2.75
C VAL A 86 -6.99 6.07 -2.64
N ILE A 87 -7.61 5.16 -3.40
CA ILE A 87 -9.07 4.98 -3.37
C ILE A 87 -9.55 4.52 -1.99
N VAL A 88 -8.98 3.44 -1.46
CA VAL A 88 -9.43 2.87 -0.17
C VAL A 88 -9.05 3.75 1.01
N GLY A 89 -7.86 4.38 0.96
CA GLY A 89 -7.40 5.30 1.98
C GLY A 89 -8.22 6.59 2.01
N TRP A 90 -8.54 7.16 0.84
CA TRP A 90 -9.35 8.36 0.74
C TRP A 90 -10.77 8.10 1.22
N LEU A 91 -11.37 6.95 0.85
CA LEU A 91 -12.68 6.54 1.37
C LEU A 91 -12.66 6.42 2.90
N GLY A 92 -11.62 5.81 3.47
CA GLY A 92 -11.44 5.73 4.93
C GLY A 92 -11.37 7.12 5.59
N ILE A 93 -10.62 8.05 4.99
CA ILE A 93 -10.53 9.44 5.47
C ILE A 93 -11.89 10.13 5.41
N ILE A 94 -12.60 10.08 4.28
CA ILE A 94 -13.91 10.74 4.13
C ILE A 94 -14.89 10.22 5.18
N VAL A 95 -14.94 8.90 5.40
CA VAL A 95 -15.78 8.29 6.43
C VAL A 95 -15.39 8.77 7.83
N GLY A 96 -14.09 8.83 8.14
CA GLY A 96 -13.59 9.39 9.40
C GLY A 96 -13.99 10.85 9.60
N LEU A 97 -13.91 11.67 8.56
CA LEU A 97 -14.33 13.07 8.60
C LEU A 97 -15.85 13.21 8.83
N VAL A 98 -16.66 12.32 8.25
CA VAL A 98 -18.10 12.27 8.53
C VAL A 98 -18.35 11.98 10.00
N TRP A 99 -17.66 11.00 10.60
CA TRP A 99 -17.78 10.75 12.04
C TRP A 99 -17.32 11.93 12.89
N GLN A 100 -16.23 12.59 12.50
CA GLN A 100 -15.75 13.80 13.17
C GLN A 100 -16.78 14.93 13.10
N MET A 101 -17.43 15.14 11.96
CA MET A 101 -18.49 16.15 11.85
C MET A 101 -19.69 15.78 12.70
N LEU A 102 -20.12 14.52 12.69
CA LEU A 102 -21.28 14.06 13.45
C LEU A 102 -21.05 14.12 14.97
N PHE A 103 -19.95 13.56 15.47
CA PHE A 103 -19.70 13.48 16.91
C PHE A 103 -18.91 14.67 17.46
N GLY A 104 -18.05 15.29 16.65
CA GLY A 104 -17.31 16.50 17.03
C GLY A 104 -18.22 17.71 17.16
N SER A 105 -19.25 17.84 16.30
CA SER A 105 -20.25 18.90 16.46
C SER A 105 -21.12 18.71 17.71
N LEU A 106 -21.46 17.47 18.08
CA LEU A 106 -22.22 17.16 19.30
C LEU A 106 -21.43 17.47 20.58
N ASN A 107 -20.15 17.11 20.63
CA ASN A 107 -19.25 17.48 21.73
C ASN A 107 -18.98 18.99 21.79
N PHE A 108 -18.96 19.66 20.64
CA PHE A 108 -18.81 21.11 20.58
C PHE A 108 -20.07 21.85 21.05
N LEU A 109 -21.25 21.41 20.63
CA LEU A 109 -22.54 21.96 21.08
C LEU A 109 -22.77 21.77 22.58
N SER A 110 -22.32 20.65 23.16
CA SER A 110 -22.41 20.42 24.60
C SER A 110 -21.39 21.24 25.41
N MET A 111 -20.23 21.58 24.82
CA MET A 111 -19.21 22.42 25.45
C MET A 111 -19.49 23.93 25.31
N MET A 112 -20.21 24.34 24.27
CA MET A 112 -20.57 25.73 23.95
C MET A 112 -22.00 26.07 24.36
N GLY A 113 -22.29 26.06 25.67
CA GLY A 113 -23.50 26.70 26.22
C GLY A 113 -23.55 28.24 26.03
N ASN A 114 -22.62 28.82 25.26
CA ASN A 114 -22.55 30.24 24.95
C ASN A 114 -22.54 30.43 23.42
N HIS A 115 -23.56 31.12 22.90
CA HIS A 115 -23.90 31.17 21.47
C HIS A 115 -23.08 32.16 20.64
N GLU A 116 -22.13 32.88 21.22
CA GLU A 116 -21.32 33.85 20.51
C GLU A 116 -20.11 33.19 19.83
N GLY A 117 -20.04 33.28 18.49
CA GLY A 117 -18.92 32.76 17.70
C GLY A 117 -19.06 31.32 17.18
N ALA A 118 -20.14 30.60 17.54
CA ALA A 118 -20.39 29.23 17.09
C ALA A 118 -20.41 29.09 15.56
N GLY A 119 -21.04 30.04 14.86
CA GLY A 119 -21.09 30.05 13.39
C GLY A 119 -19.71 30.22 12.75
N THR A 120 -18.90 31.15 13.26
CA THR A 120 -17.53 31.40 12.76
C THR A 120 -16.64 30.19 12.99
N GLN A 121 -16.69 29.58 14.18
CA GLN A 121 -15.89 28.40 14.51
C GLN A 121 -16.30 27.18 13.69
N LEU A 122 -17.61 26.98 13.47
CA LEU A 122 -18.11 25.92 12.61
C LEU A 122 -17.67 26.12 11.15
N ALA A 123 -17.70 27.36 10.65
CA ALA A 123 -17.24 27.69 9.31
C ALA A 123 -15.72 27.46 9.14
N LEU A 124 -14.91 27.86 10.12
CA LEU A 124 -13.46 27.61 10.10
C LEU A 124 -13.13 26.12 10.15
N THR A 125 -13.79 25.38 11.06
CA THR A 125 -13.58 23.94 11.21
C THR A 125 -14.03 23.18 9.96
N GLY A 126 -15.21 23.51 9.42
CA GLY A 126 -15.70 22.93 8.17
C GLY A 126 -14.79 23.24 6.98
N GLY A 127 -14.28 24.47 6.88
CA GLY A 127 -13.33 24.88 5.85
C GLY A 127 -12.03 24.07 5.88
N ILE A 128 -11.45 23.88 7.07
CA ILE A 128 -10.24 23.06 7.24
C ILE A 128 -10.50 21.60 6.83
N VAL A 129 -11.65 21.04 7.20
CA VAL A 129 -12.00 19.66 6.83
C VAL A 129 -12.12 19.50 5.31
N VAL A 130 -12.73 20.45 4.61
CA VAL A 130 -12.84 20.43 3.14
C VAL A 130 -11.47 20.51 2.49
N VAL A 131 -10.60 21.43 2.93
CA VAL A 131 -9.23 21.54 2.41
C VAL A 131 -8.46 20.24 2.64
N TYR A 132 -8.57 19.66 3.84
CA TYR A 132 -7.94 18.38 4.14
C TYR A 132 -8.47 17.24 3.26
N ALA A 133 -9.78 17.15 3.02
CA ALA A 133 -10.38 16.14 2.15
C ALA A 133 -9.89 16.24 0.69
N ILE A 134 -9.65 17.46 0.19
CA ILE A 134 -9.10 17.71 -1.14
C ILE A 134 -7.62 17.33 -1.22
N LEU A 135 -6.84 17.64 -0.19
CA LEU A 135 -5.40 17.32 -0.15
C LEU A 135 -5.10 15.88 0.28
N ALA A 136 -6.06 15.17 0.87
CA ALA A 136 -5.90 13.82 1.40
C ALA A 136 -5.27 12.82 0.42
N PRO A 137 -5.63 12.76 -0.88
CA PRO A 137 -4.97 11.87 -1.83
C PRO A 137 -3.45 12.10 -1.92
N ILE A 138 -3.00 13.36 -1.87
CA ILE A 138 -1.57 13.71 -1.91
C ILE A 138 -0.88 13.21 -0.64
N PHE A 139 -1.49 13.44 0.52
CA PHE A 139 -0.96 12.94 1.80
C PHE A 139 -0.93 11.42 1.86
N ILE A 140 -1.90 10.73 1.28
CA ILE A 140 -1.90 9.26 1.19
C ILE A 140 -0.70 8.78 0.38
N VAL A 141 -0.41 9.38 -0.77
CA VAL A 141 0.75 8.99 -1.59
C VAL A 141 2.05 9.24 -0.82
N ILE A 142 2.21 10.43 -0.21
CA ILE A 142 3.40 10.75 0.59
C ILE A 142 3.56 9.76 1.75
N GLY A 143 2.50 9.52 2.51
CA GLY A 143 2.49 8.58 3.62
C GLY A 143 2.77 7.14 3.19
N LEU A 144 2.28 6.74 2.01
CA LEU A 144 2.56 5.44 1.42
C LEU A 144 4.05 5.26 1.12
N PHE A 145 4.70 6.24 0.48
CA PHE A 145 6.14 6.18 0.18
C PHE A 145 6.98 6.21 1.45
N ILE A 146 6.66 7.07 2.41
CA ILE A 146 7.37 7.15 3.69
C ILE A 146 7.21 5.84 4.47
N GLY A 147 5.98 5.35 4.62
CA GLY A 147 5.68 4.11 5.34
C GLY A 147 6.33 2.89 4.69
N ALA A 148 6.23 2.77 3.36
CA ALA A 148 6.93 1.73 2.61
C ALA A 148 8.44 1.85 2.75
N GLY A 149 9.00 3.08 2.72
CA GLY A 149 10.43 3.32 2.91
C GLY A 149 10.92 2.86 4.28
N ILE A 150 10.24 3.25 5.34
CA ILE A 150 10.55 2.83 6.72
C ILE A 150 10.49 1.30 6.83
N LEU A 151 9.41 0.67 6.35
CA LEU A 151 9.25 -0.78 6.44
C LEU A 151 10.27 -1.52 5.57
N HIS A 152 10.62 -0.99 4.40
CA HIS A 152 11.67 -1.53 3.54
C HIS A 152 13.03 -1.52 4.24
N LEU A 153 13.38 -0.39 4.87
CA LEU A 153 14.61 -0.28 5.67
C LEU A 153 14.59 -1.26 6.85
N CYS A 154 13.47 -1.41 7.55
CA CYS A 154 13.34 -2.38 8.64
C CYS A 154 13.51 -3.82 8.14
N LEU A 155 12.95 -4.15 6.97
CA LEU A 155 13.16 -5.43 6.30
C LEU A 155 14.63 -5.65 5.93
N MET A 156 15.35 -4.62 5.46
CA MET A 156 16.79 -4.71 5.21
C MET A 156 17.58 -4.99 6.50
N LEU A 157 17.26 -4.30 7.60
CA LEU A 157 17.95 -4.45 8.90
C LEU A 157 17.84 -5.88 9.44
N VAL A 158 16.68 -6.52 9.29
CA VAL A 158 16.46 -7.90 9.75
C VAL A 158 16.86 -8.96 8.71
N LYS A 159 17.53 -8.55 7.61
CA LYS A 159 17.88 -9.43 6.49
C LYS A 159 16.66 -10.15 5.91
N GLY A 160 15.53 -9.46 5.91
CA GLY A 160 14.25 -9.91 5.38
C GLY A 160 14.20 -9.95 3.87
N LEU A 161 15.14 -9.29 3.19
CA LEU A 161 15.17 -9.13 1.74
C LEU A 161 16.26 -9.95 1.03
N ASP A 162 17.09 -10.72 1.74
CA ASP A 162 18.26 -11.44 1.18
C ASP A 162 17.92 -12.36 -0.01
N SER A 163 16.70 -12.89 -0.04
CA SER A 163 16.21 -13.77 -1.13
C SER A 163 15.16 -13.08 -2.02
N SER A 164 14.93 -11.78 -1.82
CA SER A 164 13.89 -11.03 -2.52
C SER A 164 14.42 -10.45 -3.83
N GLN A 165 13.62 -10.61 -4.90
CA GLN A 165 13.88 -10.03 -6.22
C GLN A 165 12.96 -8.85 -6.55
N THR A 166 12.10 -8.44 -5.60
CA THR A 166 11.04 -7.43 -5.84
C THR A 166 11.43 -6.03 -5.38
N GLY A 167 12.57 -5.90 -4.69
CA GLY A 167 13.11 -4.60 -4.25
C GLY A 167 12.10 -3.75 -3.48
N PHE A 168 12.22 -2.43 -3.60
CA PHE A 168 11.31 -1.48 -2.98
C PHE A 168 9.88 -1.54 -3.55
N GLU A 169 9.74 -1.85 -4.85
CA GLU A 169 8.44 -1.98 -5.51
C GLU A 169 7.56 -3.00 -4.80
N GLY A 170 8.12 -4.18 -4.47
CA GLY A 170 7.40 -5.20 -3.73
C GLY A 170 6.92 -4.73 -2.36
N THR A 171 7.74 -3.95 -1.63
CA THR A 171 7.34 -3.41 -0.33
C THR A 171 6.22 -2.40 -0.49
N LEU A 172 6.36 -1.44 -1.41
CA LEU A 172 5.34 -0.44 -1.67
C LEU A 172 4.02 -1.08 -2.09
N ARG A 173 4.06 -2.08 -2.97
CA ARG A 173 2.87 -2.82 -3.41
C ARG A 173 2.18 -3.55 -2.25
N ALA A 174 2.94 -4.23 -1.39
CA ALA A 174 2.40 -4.86 -0.19
C ALA A 174 1.75 -3.84 0.75
N VAL A 175 2.41 -2.70 0.99
CA VAL A 175 1.88 -1.63 1.86
C VAL A 175 0.62 -1.01 1.25
N ALA A 176 0.61 -0.79 -0.06
CA ALA A 176 -0.51 -0.19 -0.77
C ALA A 176 -1.78 -1.04 -0.70
N TYR A 177 -1.67 -2.35 -0.97
CA TYR A 177 -2.83 -3.25 -0.85
C TYR A 177 -3.28 -3.45 0.59
N SER A 178 -2.36 -3.39 1.57
CA SER A 178 -2.72 -3.34 3.00
C SER A 178 -3.54 -2.10 3.37
N GLY A 179 -3.56 -1.07 2.54
CA GLY A 179 -4.41 0.11 2.68
C GLY A 179 -5.91 -0.22 2.77
N VAL A 180 -6.35 -1.40 2.33
CA VAL A 180 -7.72 -1.89 2.52
C VAL A 180 -8.18 -1.87 3.99
N ALA A 181 -7.24 -1.97 4.94
CA ALA A 181 -7.54 -1.85 6.37
C ALA A 181 -8.22 -0.53 6.74
N GLN A 182 -8.02 0.55 5.96
CA GLN A 182 -8.66 1.84 6.19
C GLN A 182 -10.17 1.82 5.98
N LEU A 183 -10.72 0.80 5.31
CA LEU A 183 -12.17 0.65 5.20
C LEU A 183 -12.84 0.31 6.54
N ALA A 184 -12.08 -0.12 7.55
CA ALA A 184 -12.60 -0.33 8.90
C ALA A 184 -13.09 0.98 9.56
N GLN A 185 -12.70 2.15 9.05
CA GLN A 185 -13.19 3.45 9.51
C GLN A 185 -14.71 3.61 9.40
N VAL A 186 -15.39 2.75 8.63
CA VAL A 186 -16.87 2.66 8.63
C VAL A 186 -17.45 2.40 10.01
N VAL A 187 -16.70 1.78 10.92
CA VAL A 187 -17.14 1.57 12.30
C VAL A 187 -16.71 2.78 13.15
N PRO A 188 -17.63 3.60 13.67
CA PRO A 188 -17.25 4.74 14.51
C PRO A 188 -16.58 4.25 15.79
N PHE A 189 -15.62 5.04 16.30
CA PHE A 189 -14.80 4.80 17.50
C PHE A 189 -13.85 3.57 17.44
N LEU A 190 -14.31 2.43 16.91
CA LEU A 190 -13.53 1.20 16.82
C LEU A 190 -12.75 1.06 15.50
N GLY A 191 -13.18 1.75 14.45
CA GLY A 191 -12.62 1.62 13.11
C GLY A 191 -11.12 1.88 13.05
N GLY A 192 -10.63 2.89 13.78
CA GLY A 192 -9.20 3.17 13.89
C GLY A 192 -8.40 2.05 14.56
N ILE A 193 -8.93 1.44 15.63
CA ILE A 193 -8.27 0.32 16.33
C ILE A 193 -8.27 -0.92 15.43
N ILE A 194 -9.41 -1.22 14.79
CA ILE A 194 -9.53 -2.35 13.86
C ILE A 194 -8.55 -2.17 12.69
N ALA A 195 -8.49 -0.97 12.09
CA ALA A 195 -7.56 -0.66 11.01
C ALA A 195 -6.10 -0.83 11.45
N ALA A 196 -5.73 -0.33 12.63
CA ALA A 196 -4.36 -0.40 13.16
C ALA A 196 -3.89 -1.85 13.42
N VAL A 197 -4.77 -2.71 13.93
CA VAL A 197 -4.44 -4.13 14.13
C VAL A 197 -4.41 -4.87 12.80
N TRP A 198 -5.42 -4.65 11.94
CA TRP A 198 -5.55 -5.38 10.69
C TRP A 198 -4.43 -5.05 9.70
N VAL A 199 -4.00 -3.79 9.62
CA VAL A 199 -2.90 -3.40 8.72
C VAL A 199 -1.59 -4.09 9.09
N ILE A 200 -1.31 -4.34 10.38
CA ILE A 200 -0.12 -5.08 10.83
C ILE A 200 -0.17 -6.51 10.28
N VAL A 201 -1.32 -7.18 10.40
CA VAL A 201 -1.52 -8.53 9.86
C VAL A 201 -1.26 -8.54 8.35
N LEU A 202 -1.86 -7.58 7.61
CA LEU A 202 -1.69 -7.50 6.16
C LEU A 202 -0.24 -7.20 5.75
N TYR A 203 0.48 -6.32 6.46
CA TYR A 203 1.91 -6.09 6.20
C TYR A 203 2.72 -7.37 6.37
N ILE A 204 2.53 -8.12 7.46
CA ILE A 204 3.27 -9.36 7.70
C ILE A 204 3.00 -10.36 6.57
N LEU A 205 1.74 -10.60 6.23
CA LEU A 205 1.36 -11.56 5.18
C LEU A 205 1.87 -11.10 3.80
N GLY A 206 1.75 -9.81 3.50
CA GLY A 206 2.23 -9.21 2.26
C GLY A 206 3.74 -9.35 2.12
N PHE A 207 4.52 -9.05 3.16
CA PHE A 207 5.97 -9.16 3.12
C PHE A 207 6.45 -10.61 2.99
N VAL A 208 5.83 -11.55 3.71
CA VAL A 208 6.13 -12.98 3.56
C VAL A 208 5.89 -13.44 2.13
N ALA A 209 4.75 -13.09 1.54
CA ALA A 209 4.38 -13.54 0.18
C ALA A 209 5.19 -12.85 -0.94
N VAL A 210 5.41 -11.54 -0.82
CA VAL A 210 6.06 -10.72 -1.85
C VAL A 210 7.59 -10.85 -1.80
N HIS A 211 8.19 -10.79 -0.61
CA HIS A 211 9.64 -10.87 -0.44
C HIS A 211 10.16 -12.29 -0.21
N ARG A 212 9.26 -13.29 -0.12
CA ARG A 212 9.61 -14.69 0.23
C ARG A 212 10.44 -14.78 1.51
N THR A 213 10.12 -13.91 2.47
CA THR A 213 10.78 -13.84 3.76
C THR A 213 10.11 -14.74 4.80
N THR A 214 10.78 -14.96 5.93
CA THR A 214 10.16 -15.73 7.02
C THR A 214 9.21 -14.86 7.83
N THR A 215 8.15 -15.46 8.39
CA THR A 215 7.17 -14.75 9.22
C THR A 215 7.84 -14.02 10.39
N GLN A 216 8.85 -14.63 11.01
CA GLN A 216 9.59 -14.01 12.12
C GLN A 216 10.28 -12.70 11.68
N LYS A 217 10.97 -12.70 10.53
CA LYS A 217 11.62 -11.50 10.00
C LYS A 217 10.59 -10.42 9.66
N ALA A 218 9.48 -10.79 9.02
CA ALA A 218 8.41 -9.86 8.71
C ALA A 218 7.77 -9.24 9.97
N VAL A 219 7.50 -10.04 11.02
CA VAL A 219 6.98 -9.57 12.30
C VAL A 219 7.92 -8.56 12.94
N ILE A 220 9.22 -8.88 13.04
CA ILE A 220 10.20 -7.97 13.64
C ILE A 220 10.28 -6.66 12.82
N ALA A 221 10.33 -6.75 11.48
CA ALA A 221 10.40 -5.57 10.63
C ALA A 221 9.17 -4.65 10.77
N VAL A 222 7.97 -5.22 10.92
CA VAL A 222 6.72 -4.43 11.08
C VAL A 222 6.60 -3.84 12.47
N LEU A 223 7.00 -4.57 13.51
CA LEU A 223 6.88 -4.11 14.91
C LEU A 223 7.97 -3.11 15.31
N LEU A 224 9.13 -3.14 14.66
CA LEU A 224 10.24 -2.23 14.93
C LEU A 224 9.83 -0.74 14.85
N PRO A 225 9.24 -0.23 13.74
CA PRO A 225 8.80 1.16 13.68
C PRO A 225 7.65 1.47 14.66
N VAL A 226 6.75 0.51 14.91
CA VAL A 226 5.67 0.68 15.89
C VAL A 226 6.24 0.86 17.30
N PHE A 227 7.23 0.05 17.68
CA PHE A 227 7.92 0.15 18.97
C PHE A 227 8.56 1.52 19.16
N PHE A 228 9.33 2.00 18.18
CA PHE A 228 9.96 3.32 18.25
C PHE A 228 8.93 4.46 18.27
N CYS A 229 7.86 4.35 17.50
CA CYS A 229 6.77 5.32 17.52
C CYS A 229 6.13 5.41 18.91
N CYS A 230 5.75 4.28 19.50
CA CYS A 230 5.16 4.22 20.85
C CYS A 230 6.14 4.75 21.91
N LEU A 231 7.42 4.40 21.83
CA LEU A 231 8.44 4.90 22.75
C LEU A 231 8.57 6.43 22.67
N CYS A 232 8.63 6.99 21.46
CA CYS A 232 8.67 8.45 21.26
C CYS A 232 7.44 9.15 21.86
N VAL A 233 6.24 8.60 21.64
CA VAL A 233 4.99 9.17 22.18
C VAL A 233 4.99 9.15 23.71
N ILE A 234 5.39 8.04 24.33
CA ILE A 234 5.49 7.92 25.80
C ILE A 234 6.50 8.92 26.36
N LEU A 235 7.68 9.05 25.75
CA LEU A 235 8.69 10.02 26.17
C LEU A 235 8.19 11.46 26.08
N MET A 236 7.51 11.82 24.98
CA MET A 236 6.92 13.15 24.82
C MET A 236 5.85 13.44 25.88
N MET A 237 5.02 12.45 26.23
CA MET A 237 4.04 12.59 27.31
C MET A 237 4.71 12.80 28.67
N VAL A 238 5.72 12.00 29.01
CA VAL A 238 6.43 12.12 30.30
C VAL A 238 7.14 13.47 30.40
N LEU A 239 7.82 13.91 29.34
CA LEU A 239 8.53 15.19 29.30
C LEU A 239 7.57 16.39 29.27
N GLY A 240 6.47 16.30 28.52
CA GLY A 240 5.45 17.35 28.44
C GLY A 240 4.63 17.52 29.72
N VAL A 241 4.32 16.42 30.42
CA VAL A 241 3.71 16.48 31.75
C VAL A 241 4.72 17.03 32.78
N GLY A 242 6.00 16.66 32.65
CA GLY A 242 7.07 17.21 33.49
C GLY A 242 7.23 18.73 33.36
N SER A 243 7.22 19.27 32.13
CA SER A 243 7.30 20.72 31.89
C SER A 243 6.05 21.47 32.36
N ALA A 244 4.87 20.89 32.19
CA ALA A 244 3.63 21.47 32.72
C ALA A 244 3.64 21.56 34.25
N LEU A 245 4.07 20.50 34.95
CA LEU A 245 4.17 20.49 36.43
C LEU A 245 5.22 21.47 36.95
N VAL A 246 6.37 21.58 36.29
CA VAL A 246 7.42 22.56 36.65
C VAL A 246 6.93 23.99 36.40
N SER A 247 6.20 24.25 35.32
CA SER A 247 5.63 25.58 35.04
C SER A 247 4.55 25.98 36.07
N SER A 248 3.70 25.04 36.48
CA SER A 248 2.68 25.28 37.52
C SER A 248 3.30 25.48 38.91
N GLY A 249 4.42 24.82 39.21
CA GLY A 249 5.18 25.04 40.44
C GLY A 249 5.91 26.39 40.48
N ALA A 250 6.35 26.90 39.33
CA ALA A 250 7.01 28.21 39.23
C ALA A 250 6.04 29.40 39.29
N LEU A 251 4.76 29.20 38.94
CA LEU A 251 3.71 30.23 39.05
C LEU A 251 3.07 30.30 40.45
N ASN A 252 3.28 29.28 41.29
CA ASN A 252 2.72 29.18 42.64
C ASN A 252 3.73 29.56 43.76
N ASN A 253 4.94 29.99 43.39
CA ASN A 253 5.97 30.53 44.29
C ASN A 253 6.22 32.01 43.98
#